data_AF-A0A2G9MEU4-F1
#
_entry.id   AF-A0A2G9MEU4-F1
#
_cell.length_a   1.000
_cell.length_b   1.000
_cell.length_c   1.000
_cell.angle_alpha   90.00
_cell.angle_beta   90.00
_cell.angle_gamma   90.00
#
_symmetry.space_group_name_H-M   'P 1'
#
loop_
_entity.id
_entity.type
_entity.pdbx_description
1 polymer ?
#
loop_
_entity_poly.entity_id
_entity_poly.type
_entity_poly.pdbx_seq_one_letter_code
_entity_poly.pdbx_strand_id
1 'polypeptide(L)' 'MKSKLKKCDKCQTYTLKEKCDKCNLPATNAGYKFIKTKSSAPLQT' A
#
# COMPACT_ATOMS: atom_id res chain seq x y z
N MET A 1 -13.20 3.35 13.02
CA MET A 1 -11.96 3.97 12.49
C MET A 1 -11.43 3.09 11.36
N LYS A 2 -11.18 3.63 10.16
CA LYS A 2 -10.78 2.82 8.98
C LYS A 2 -9.25 2.87 8.84
N SER A 3 -8.55 1.80 9.24
CA SER A 3 -7.09 1.71 9.15
C SER A 3 -6.65 1.64 7.69
N LYS A 4 -5.84 2.61 7.23
CA LYS A 4 -5.29 2.63 5.88
C LYS A 4 -4.09 1.67 5.80
N LEU A 5 -3.94 0.98 4.67
CA LEU A 5 -2.78 0.13 4.43
C LEU A 5 -1.51 0.99 4.38
N LYS A 6 -0.53 0.65 5.21
CA LYS A 6 0.79 1.27 5.26
C LYS A 6 1.83 0.30 4.71
N LYS A 7 2.95 0.81 4.22
CA LYS A 7 4.09 0.05 3.73
C LYS A 7 5.35 0.58 4.40
N CYS A 8 6.21 -0.32 4.85
CA CYS A 8 7.54 0.05 5.30
C CYS A 8 8.44 0.32 4.09
N ASP A 9 9.11 1.47 4.06
CA ASP A 9 10.01 1.81 2.96
C ASP A 9 11.24 0.88 2.90
N LYS A 10 11.81 0.56 4.07
CA LYS A 10 13.01 -0.27 4.21
C LYS A 10 12.74 -1.76 3.94
N CYS A 11 11.69 -2.32 4.55
CA CYS A 11 11.41 -3.75 4.47
C CYS A 11 10.45 -4.11 3.33
N GLN A 12 9.81 -3.11 2.72
CA GLN A 12 8.74 -3.27 1.73
C GLN A 12 7.54 -4.11 2.20
N THR A 13 7.48 -4.48 3.48
CA THR A 13 6.36 -5.16 4.12
C THR A 13 5.18 -4.22 4.28
N TYR A 14 3.98 -4.73 3.98
CA TYR A 14 2.72 -4.06 4.25
C TYR A 14 2.25 -4.29 5.68
N THR A 15 1.66 -3.26 6.28
CA THR A 15 1.17 -3.30 7.67
C THR A 15 -0.02 -2.35 7.82
N LEU A 16 -0.89 -2.63 8.79
CA LEU A 16 -1.94 -1.70 9.22
C LEU A 16 -1.50 -0.87 10.44
N LYS A 17 -0.37 -1.25 11.05
CA LYS A 17 0.21 -0.57 12.21
C LYS A 17 1.03 0.65 11.77
N GLU A 18 1.27 1.56 12.70
CA GLU A 18 2.10 2.74 12.45
C GLU A 18 3.57 2.41 12.27
N LYS A 19 4.03 1.33 12.90
CA LYS A 19 5.41 0.85 12.82
C LYS A 19 5.47 -0.48 12.09
N CYS A 20 6.57 -0.70 11.36
CA CYS A 20 6.87 -1.95 10.71
C CYS A 20 7.21 -3.03 11.74
N ASP A 21 6.61 -4.21 11.61
CA ASP A 21 6.81 -5.33 12.53
C ASP A 21 8.26 -5.88 12.49
N LYS A 22 8.94 -5.75 11.34
CA LYS A 22 10.31 -6.27 11.15
C LYS A 22 11.40 -5.34 11.62
N CYS A 23 11.28 -4.04 11.34
CA CYS A 23 12.36 -3.08 11.60
C CYS A 23 11.97 -1.97 12.59
N ASN A 24 10.74 -1.99 13.12
CA ASN A 24 10.19 -0.99 14.04
C ASN A 24 10.20 0.46 13.54
N LEU A 25 10.57 0.70 12.27
CA LEU A 25 10.51 2.02 11.64
C LEU A 25 9.07 2.39 11.26
N PRO A 26 8.75 3.69 11.19
CA PRO A 26 7.43 4.15 10.78
C PRO A 26 7.08 3.66 9.37
N ALA A 27 5.86 3.15 9.21
CA ALA A 27 5.31 2.75 7.92
C ALA A 27 4.54 3.92 7.30
N THR A 28 4.78 4.17 6.01
CA THR A 28 4.15 5.25 5.24
C THR A 28 2.88 4.73 4.57
N ASN A 29 1.96 5.61 4.16
CA ASN A 29 0.75 5.15 3.46
C ASN A 29 1.11 4.41 2.16
N ALA A 30 0.58 3.20 2.02
CA ALA A 30 0.70 2.43 0.79
C ALA A 30 -0.30 3.01 -0.24
N GLY A 31 0.12 4.07 -0.92
CA GLY A 31 -0.65 4.58 -2.07
C GLY A 31 -0.71 3.51 -3.16
N TYR A 32 -1.90 3.21 -3.66
CA TYR A 32 -2.06 2.39 -4.85
C TYR A 32 -1.59 3.20 -6.05
N LYS A 33 -0.49 2.78 -6.70
CA LYS A 33 -0.20 3.24 -8.06
C LYS A 33 -1.14 2.47 -8.98
N PHE A 34 -2.28 3.08 -9.33
CA PHE A 34 -3.11 2.55 -10.41
C PHE A 34 -2.25 2.55 -11.67
N ILE A 35 -1.87 1.37 -12.14
CA ILE A 35 -1.22 1.22 -13.44
C ILE A 35 -2.30 1.59 -14.44
N LYS A 36 -2.11 2.69 -15.18
CA LYS A 36 -2.94 3.00 -16.34
C LYS A 36 -2.65 1.89 -17.36
N THR A 37 -3.45 0.83 -17.34
CA THR A 37 -3.48 -0.10 -18.45
C THR A 37 -3.93 0.71 -19.67
N LYS A 38 -3.14 0.69 -20.76
CA LYS A 38 -3.62 1.19 -22.04
C LYS A 38 -4.82 0.30 -22.39
N SER A 39 -6.03 0.80 -22.14
CA SER A 39 -7.23 -0.02 -22.25
C SER A 39 -7.42 -0.48 -23.68
N SER A 40 -7.44 -1.79 -23.84
CA SER A 40 -8.39 -2.45 -24.71
C SER A 40 -9.07 -3.55 -23.90
N ALA A 41 -9.85 -3.19 -22.88
CA ALA A 41 -11.00 -3.97 -22.42
C ALA A 41 -11.76 -3.19 -21.32
N PRO A 42 -13.10 -3.06 -21.39
CA PRO A 42 -13.89 -2.43 -20.35
C PRO A 42 -13.95 -3.36 -19.14
N LEU A 43 -13.52 -2.89 -17.97
CA LEU A 43 -13.88 -3.54 -16.71
C LEU A 43 -15.21 -2.92 -16.25
N GLN A 44 -16.25 -3.74 -16.32
CA GLN A 44 -17.65 -3.42 -16.01
C GLN A 44 -17.89 -3.24 -14.50
N THR A 45 -18.93 -2.43 -14.24
CA THR A 45 -19.79 -2.28 -13.04
C THR A 45 -19.20 -1.70 -11.77
#